data_AF-A0A850AX60-F1
#
_entry.id   AF-A0A850AX60-F1
#
_cell.length_a   1.000
_cell.length_b   1.000
_cell.length_c   1.000
_cell.angle_alpha   90.00
_cell.angle_beta   90.00
_cell.angle_gamma   90.00
#
_symmetry.space_group_name_H-M   'P 1'
#
loop_
_entity.id
_entity.type
_entity.pdbx_description
1 polymer ?
#
loop_
_entity_poly.entity_id
_entity_poly.type
_entity_poly.pdbx_seq_one_letter_code
_entity_poly.pdbx_strand_id
1 'polypeptide(L)'
;MARRSGREAGLNLIELVVVIAILAAIAAFVMPRYLQGSSKRADGQRGPVAAARDTVCKSNLSQVRTSLQTLAAGDPDGRPPSDLAGLGLPAEVQRCPIGGEPYRYDAASGRVQCVHPGHEAY
;
A
#
# COMPACT_ATOMS: atom_id res chain seq x y z
N MET A 1 13.23 -17.71 -55.91
CA MET A 1 14.67 -17.93 -55.67
C MET A 1 15.32 -16.60 -55.32
N ALA A 2 15.56 -16.30 -54.04
CA ALA A 2 16.41 -15.18 -53.63
C ALA A 2 16.92 -15.47 -52.21
N ARG A 3 18.02 -16.21 -52.12
CA ARG A 3 18.73 -16.44 -50.85
C ARG A 3 19.37 -15.12 -50.46
N ARG A 4 18.84 -14.45 -49.44
CA ARG A 4 19.55 -13.35 -48.78
C ARG A 4 20.69 -13.98 -47.97
N SER A 5 21.86 -14.06 -48.59
CA SER A 5 23.13 -14.23 -47.89
C SER A 5 23.32 -12.98 -47.02
N GLY A 6 22.88 -13.09 -45.77
CA GLY A 6 23.27 -12.16 -44.72
C GLY A 6 24.76 -12.32 -44.51
N ARG A 7 25.51 -11.29 -44.87
CA ARG A 7 26.96 -11.18 -44.66
C ARG A 7 27.23 -11.59 -43.21
N GLU A 8 28.08 -12.58 -43.02
CA GLU A 8 28.55 -12.99 -41.70
C GLU A 8 29.35 -11.83 -41.10
N ALA A 9 28.66 -10.96 -40.36
CA ALA A 9 29.30 -10.10 -39.38
C ALA A 9 29.71 -11.05 -38.26
N GLY A 10 30.97 -11.51 -38.31
CA GLY A 10 31.56 -12.36 -37.30
C GLY A 10 31.61 -11.60 -35.98
N LEU A 11 30.53 -11.69 -35.20
CA LEU A 11 30.56 -11.39 -33.77
C LEU A 11 31.61 -12.31 -33.17
N ASN A 12 32.69 -11.73 -32.66
CA ASN A 12 33.70 -12.51 -31.95
C ASN A 12 32.98 -13.22 -30.79
N LEU A 13 33.16 -14.54 -30.62
CA LEU A 13 32.55 -15.30 -29.51
C LEU A 13 32.82 -14.63 -28.16
N ILE A 14 33.99 -14.02 -28.03
CA ILE A 14 34.41 -13.24 -26.87
C ILE A 14 33.52 -12.00 -26.66
N GLU A 15 33.20 -11.28 -27.73
CA GLU A 15 32.33 -10.09 -27.67
C GLU A 15 30.93 -10.46 -27.18
N LEU A 16 30.35 -11.55 -27.70
CA LEU A 16 29.05 -12.04 -27.24
C LEU A 16 29.07 -12.40 -25.75
N VAL A 17 30.11 -13.10 -25.30
CA VAL A 17 30.26 -13.50 -23.89
C VAL A 17 30.39 -12.26 -22.99
N VAL A 18 31.15 -11.25 -23.42
CA VAL A 18 31.29 -9.99 -22.67
C VAL A 18 29.95 -9.26 -22.57
N VAL A 19 29.19 -9.17 -23.66
CA VAL A 19 27.86 -8.53 -23.65
C VAL A 19 26.91 -9.23 -22.68
N ILE A 20 26.84 -10.57 -22.73
CA ILE A 20 25.98 -11.35 -21.83
C ILE A 20 26.41 -11.17 -20.37
N ALA A 21 27.71 -11.15 -20.09
CA ALA A 21 28.24 -10.93 -18.74
C ALA A 21 27.84 -9.56 -18.19
N ILE A 22 27.94 -8.50 -19.01
CA ILE A 22 27.53 -7.15 -18.62
C ILE A 22 26.02 -7.10 -18.36
N LEU A 23 25.19 -7.68 -19.24
CA LEU A 23 23.74 -7.74 -19.05
C LEU A 23 23.35 -8.51 -17.78
N ALA A 24 24.03 -9.62 -17.49
CA ALA A 24 23.80 -10.40 -16.27
C ALA A 24 24.17 -9.61 -15.01
N ALA A 25 25.30 -8.88 -15.01
CA ALA A 25 25.72 -8.05 -13.89
C ALA A 25 24.72 -6.90 -13.64
N ILE A 26 24.27 -6.23 -14.70
CA ILE A 26 23.24 -5.17 -14.60
C ILE A 26 21.93 -5.76 -14.08
N ALA A 27 21.47 -6.89 -14.63
CA ALA A 27 20.25 -7.56 -14.19
C ALA A 27 20.32 -7.96 -12.71
N ALA A 28 21.43 -8.55 -12.27
CA ALA A 28 21.63 -8.97 -10.88
C ALA A 28 21.56 -7.80 -9.89
N PHE A 29 21.99 -6.60 -10.29
CA PHE A 29 21.93 -5.41 -9.44
C PHE A 29 20.57 -4.71 -9.49
N VAL A 30 19.93 -4.62 -10.66
CA VAL A 30 18.69 -3.87 -10.86
C VAL A 30 17.45 -4.67 -10.44
N MET A 31 17.43 -5.97 -10.74
CA MET A 31 16.29 -6.84 -10.50
C MET A 31 15.85 -6.94 -9.03
N PRO A 32 16.75 -7.08 -8.02
CA PRO A 32 16.32 -7.10 -6.63
C PRO A 32 15.66 -5.79 -6.20
N ARG A 33 16.12 -4.63 -6.68
CA ARG A 33 15.46 -3.35 -6.39
C ARG A 33 14.10 -3.20 -7.07
N TYR A 34 13.95 -3.74 -8.28
CA TYR A 34 12.69 -3.70 -9.02
C TYR A 34 11.65 -4.67 -8.44
N LEU A 35 12.07 -5.87 -8.02
CA LEU A 35 11.20 -6.90 -7.45
C LEU A 35 10.83 -6.62 -5.99
N GLN A 36 11.71 -5.99 -5.20
CA GLN A 36 11.45 -5.67 -3.80
C GLN A 36 10.33 -4.62 -3.59
N GLY A 37 9.98 -3.86 -4.64
CA GLY A 37 8.81 -2.96 -4.63
C GLY A 37 7.45 -3.65 -4.77
N SER A 38 7.42 -4.98 -4.98
CA SER A 38 6.20 -5.76 -5.21
C SER A 38 5.64 -6.42 -3.94
N SER A 39 5.69 -5.74 -2.80
CA SER A 39 4.88 -6.17 -1.64
C SER A 39 3.43 -6.29 -2.10
N LYS A 40 2.89 -7.50 -2.03
CA LYS A 40 1.55 -7.86 -2.48
C LYS A 40 0.52 -7.03 -1.70
N ARG A 41 0.11 -5.88 -2.25
CA ARG A 41 -1.11 -5.20 -1.82
C ARG A 41 -2.28 -6.09 -2.19
N ALA A 42 -3.14 -6.40 -1.22
CA ALA A 42 -4.30 -7.25 -1.42
C ALA A 42 -5.31 -6.66 -2.42
N ASP A 43 -5.32 -5.34 -2.58
CA ASP A 43 -6.23 -4.61 -3.47
C ASP A 43 -5.75 -4.51 -4.94
N GLY A 44 -4.58 -5.05 -5.28
CA GLY A 44 -4.06 -5.04 -6.66
C GLY A 44 -3.72 -3.65 -7.25
N GLN A 45 -4.14 -2.56 -6.61
CA GLN A 45 -3.85 -1.19 -7.01
C GLN A 45 -2.39 -0.84 -6.70
N ARG A 46 -1.65 -0.45 -7.73
CA ARG A 46 -0.27 0.03 -7.66
C ARG A 46 -0.20 1.45 -8.20
N GLY A 47 0.61 2.30 -7.58
CA GLY A 47 0.87 3.66 -8.05
C GLY A 47 0.66 4.73 -6.98
N PRO A 48 0.94 6.00 -7.32
CA PRO A 48 0.90 7.13 -6.39
C PRO A 48 -0.50 7.36 -5.80
N VAL A 49 -1.57 7.09 -6.57
CA VAL A 49 -2.95 7.23 -6.09
C VAL A 49 -3.27 6.20 -4.99
N ALA A 50 -2.83 4.96 -5.14
CA ALA A 50 -3.01 3.92 -4.12
C ALA A 50 -2.27 4.30 -2.83
N ALA A 51 -1.01 4.74 -2.94
CA ALA A 51 -0.23 5.21 -1.80
C ALA A 51 -0.85 6.44 -1.09
N ALA A 52 -1.48 7.33 -1.87
CA ALA A 52 -2.23 8.46 -1.31
C ALA A 52 -3.45 7.97 -0.52
N ARG A 53 -4.21 7.01 -1.06
CA ARG A 53 -5.36 6.41 -0.34
C ARG A 53 -4.93 5.66 0.92
N ASP A 54 -3.79 4.96 0.92
CA ASP A 54 -3.21 4.33 2.13
C ASP A 54 -2.95 5.39 3.21
N THR A 55 -2.35 6.51 2.82
CA THR A 55 -2.07 7.65 3.71
C THR A 55 -3.35 8.27 4.25
N VAL A 56 -4.37 8.45 3.40
CA VAL A 56 -5.69 8.94 3.82
C VAL A 56 -6.34 7.98 4.80
N CYS A 57 -6.27 6.67 4.56
CA CYS A 57 -6.80 5.66 5.49
C CYS A 57 -6.16 5.78 6.87
N LYS A 58 -4.82 5.93 6.94
CA LYS A 58 -4.10 6.13 8.21
C LYS A 58 -4.48 7.44 8.89
N SER A 59 -4.58 8.53 8.11
CA SER A 59 -4.96 9.85 8.62
C SER A 59 -6.37 9.83 9.20
N ASN A 60 -7.34 9.29 8.47
CA ASN A 60 -8.72 9.15 8.91
C ASN A 60 -8.82 8.31 10.19
N LEU A 61 -8.16 7.16 10.24
CA LEU A 61 -8.08 6.34 11.46
C LEU A 61 -7.50 7.09 12.65
N SER A 62 -6.43 7.86 12.44
CA SER A 62 -5.84 8.68 13.50
C SER A 62 -6.81 9.76 13.99
N GLN A 63 -7.53 10.43 13.08
CA GLN A 63 -8.52 11.45 13.44
C GLN A 63 -9.69 10.84 14.24
N VAL A 64 -10.17 9.67 13.84
CA VAL A 64 -11.20 8.92 14.59
C VAL A 64 -10.67 8.54 15.98
N ARG A 65 -9.42 8.07 16.10
CA ARG A 65 -8.82 7.75 17.41
C ARG A 65 -8.69 8.97 18.32
N THR A 66 -8.22 10.10 17.78
CA THR A 66 -8.05 11.33 18.55
C THR A 66 -9.41 11.86 19.02
N SER A 67 -10.43 11.85 18.17
CA SER A 67 -11.79 12.27 18.57
C SER A 67 -12.38 11.35 19.64
N LEU A 68 -12.23 10.03 19.51
CA LEU A 68 -12.62 9.06 20.55
C LEU A 68 -11.92 9.33 21.88
N GLN A 69 -10.60 9.57 21.87
CA GLN A 69 -9.84 9.90 23.07
C GLN A 69 -10.28 11.23 23.69
N THR A 70 -10.58 12.23 22.87
CA THR A 70 -11.03 13.54 23.34
C THR A 70 -12.38 13.45 24.02
N LEU A 71 -13.32 12.68 23.46
CA LEU A 71 -14.63 12.43 24.07
C LEU A 71 -14.50 11.62 25.37
N ALA A 72 -13.70 10.55 25.37
CA ALA A 72 -13.47 9.76 26.56
C ALA A 72 -12.83 10.59 27.69
N ALA A 73 -11.93 11.52 27.37
CA ALA A 73 -11.31 12.41 28.35
C ALA A 73 -12.25 13.49 28.89
N GLY A 74 -13.29 13.87 28.13
CA GLY A 74 -14.32 14.81 28.55
C GLY A 74 -15.43 14.18 29.39
N ASP A 75 -15.55 12.85 29.38
CA ASP A 75 -16.52 12.11 30.19
C ASP A 75 -15.99 11.96 31.63
N PRO A 76 -16.77 12.33 32.66
CA PRO A 76 -16.36 12.21 34.07
C PRO A 76 -16.05 10.77 34.50
N ASP A 77 -16.59 9.78 33.80
CA ASP A 77 -16.35 8.36 34.04
C ASP A 77 -15.29 7.76 33.11
N GLY A 78 -14.68 8.55 32.21
CA GLY A 78 -13.64 8.12 31.30
C GLY A 78 -14.09 7.08 30.25
N ARG A 79 -15.40 6.95 30.03
CA ARG A 79 -15.97 5.89 29.20
C ARG A 79 -15.87 6.27 27.73
N PRO A 80 -15.32 5.38 26.87
CA PRO A 80 -15.36 5.62 25.44
C PRO A 80 -16.81 5.56 24.92
N PRO A 81 -17.15 6.29 23.84
CA PRO A 81 -18.52 6.34 23.33
C PRO A 81 -18.99 4.98 22.83
N SER A 82 -20.30 4.73 22.79
CA SER A 82 -20.85 3.44 22.32
C SER A 82 -20.78 3.28 20.80
N ASP A 83 -20.63 4.37 20.04
CA ASP A 83 -20.57 4.36 18.58
C ASP A 83 -19.62 5.42 18.00
N LEU A 84 -19.34 5.28 16.70
CA LEU A 84 -18.60 6.28 15.92
C LEU A 84 -19.50 7.38 15.34
N ALA A 85 -20.81 7.15 15.26
CA ALA A 85 -21.75 8.07 14.62
C ALA A 85 -21.86 9.39 15.40
N GLY A 86 -21.71 9.34 16.73
CA GLY A 86 -21.73 10.52 17.59
C GLY A 86 -20.48 11.41 17.54
N LEU A 87 -19.44 11.05 16.78
CA LEU A 87 -18.16 11.79 16.75
C LEU A 87 -18.23 13.15 16.03
N GLY A 88 -19.32 13.44 15.31
CA GLY A 88 -19.43 14.65 14.48
C GLY A 88 -18.47 14.67 13.28
N LEU A 89 -17.85 13.53 12.97
CA LEU A 89 -16.96 13.38 11.82
C LEU A 89 -17.77 13.07 10.54
N PRO A 90 -17.37 13.61 9.39
CA PRO A 90 -17.99 13.29 8.10
C PRO A 90 -17.89 11.80 7.79
N ALA A 91 -18.89 11.25 7.08
CA ALA A 91 -19.02 9.81 6.82
C ALA A 91 -17.83 9.25 6.00
N GLU A 92 -17.19 10.09 5.21
CA GLU A 92 -16.00 9.78 4.41
C GLU A 92 -14.77 9.52 5.28
N VAL A 93 -14.70 10.14 6.47
CA VAL A 93 -13.60 9.95 7.44
C VAL A 93 -13.83 8.71 8.30
N GLN A 94 -15.06 8.20 8.36
CA GLN A 94 -15.41 6.98 9.12
C GLN A 94 -15.30 5.70 8.29
N ARG A 95 -14.82 5.78 7.05
CA ARG A 95 -14.74 4.66 6.09
C ARG A 95 -13.35 4.58 5.45
N CYS A 96 -13.00 3.37 4.99
CA CYS A 96 -11.79 3.16 4.22
C CYS A 96 -11.91 3.81 2.83
N PRO A 97 -10.96 4.65 2.38
CA PRO A 97 -10.98 5.28 1.05
C PRO A 97 -10.65 4.32 -0.11
N ILE A 98 -10.31 3.07 0.21
CA ILE A 98 -9.94 2.03 -0.76
C ILE A 98 -11.11 1.08 -0.99
N GLY A 99 -11.52 0.36 0.07
CA GLY A 99 -12.62 -0.60 0.01
C GLY A 99 -14.00 -0.01 0.28
N GLY A 100 -14.10 1.22 0.80
CA GLY A 100 -15.38 1.84 1.18
C GLY A 100 -16.02 1.28 2.45
N GLU A 101 -15.41 0.26 3.05
CA GLU A 101 -15.91 -0.41 4.26
C GLU A 101 -15.85 0.55 5.46
N PRO A 102 -16.86 0.54 6.35
CA PRO A 102 -16.82 1.30 7.59
C PRO A 102 -15.73 0.75 8.52
N TYR A 103 -15.09 1.63 9.28
CA TYR A 103 -14.14 1.19 10.29
C TYR A 103 -14.84 0.39 11.39
N ARG A 104 -14.19 -0.68 11.86
CA ARG A 104 -14.68 -1.49 12.97
C ARG A 104 -14.27 -0.82 14.26
N TYR A 105 -15.27 -0.49 15.07
CA TYR A 105 -15.09 0.04 16.40
C TYR A 105 -15.45 -1.00 17.45
N ASP A 106 -14.61 -1.10 18.48
CA ASP A 106 -14.85 -1.92 19.67
C ASP A 106 -15.01 -1.00 20.90
N ALA A 107 -16.25 -0.89 21.38
CA ALA A 107 -16.60 -0.06 22.53
C ALA A 107 -15.99 -0.58 23.85
N ALA A 108 -15.68 -1.87 23.95
CA ALA A 108 -15.08 -2.43 25.17
C ALA A 108 -13.62 -2.01 25.34
N SER A 109 -12.88 -1.88 24.24
CA SER A 109 -11.47 -1.46 24.24
C SER A 109 -11.23 -0.02 23.80
N GLY A 110 -12.26 0.66 23.28
CA GLY A 110 -12.14 1.99 22.67
C GLY A 110 -11.29 2.01 21.39
N ARG A 111 -11.06 0.85 20.76
CA ARG A 111 -10.19 0.73 19.59
C ARG A 111 -10.99 0.78 18.29
N VAL A 112 -10.42 1.46 17.31
CA VAL A 112 -10.93 1.49 15.93
C VAL A 112 -9.88 0.89 14.99
N GLN A 113 -10.33 0.04 14.07
CA GLN A 113 -9.50 -0.72 13.14
C GLN A 113 -10.11 -0.71 11.74
N CYS A 114 -9.25 -0.73 10.72
CA CYS A 114 -9.69 -0.93 9.34
C CYS A 114 -9.88 -2.42 9.07
N VAL A 115 -10.99 -2.80 8.42
CA VAL A 115 -11.23 -4.20 7.99
C VAL A 115 -10.65 -4.50 6.61
N HIS A 116 -10.12 -3.48 5.92
CA HIS A 116 -9.58 -3.63 4.59
C HIS A 116 -8.30 -4.51 4.61
N PRO A 117 -8.20 -5.53 3.74
CA PRO A 117 -7.05 -6.43 3.72
C PRO A 117 -5.71 -5.70 3.61
N GLY A 118 -4.81 -5.96 4.57
CA GLY A 118 -3.50 -5.32 4.67
C GLY A 118 -3.47 -4.00 5.46
N HIS A 119 -4.62 -3.47 5.88
CA HIS A 119 -4.74 -2.24 6.70
C HIS A 119 -5.20 -2.52 8.14
N GLU A 120 -5.32 -3.79 8.51
CA GLU A 120 -5.77 -4.26 9.83
C GLU A 120 -4.90 -3.73 10.98
N ALA A 121 -3.61 -3.48 10.71
CA ALA A 121 -2.63 -3.02 11.68
C ALA A 121 -2.42 -1.49 11.72
N TYR A 122 -3.15 -0.73 10.90
CA TYR A 122 -3.03 0.74 10.85
C TYR A 122 -3.61 1.38 12.10
#